data_AF-B5E8H2-F1
#
_entry.id   AF-B5E8H2-F1
#
_cell.length_a   1.000
_cell.length_b   1.000
_cell.length_c   1.000
_cell.angle_alpha   90.00
_cell.angle_beta   90.00
_cell.angle_gamma   90.00
#
_symmetry.space_group_name_H-M   'P 1'
#
loop_
_entity.id
_entity.type
_entity.pdbx_description
1 polymer ?
#
loop_
_entity_poly.entity_id
_entity_poly.type
_entity_poly.pdbx_seq_one_letter_code
_entity_poly.pdbx_strand_id
1 'polypeptide(L)'
;MLRNSRGYSLVELIVVMAIFVAVLVVTSNGFKTVLTQMGSQSKLLETDIGNVVGLEVLRSDLQSAGYGLPWTFQNTPGADYTEVNSGVTTMPVGAPFWESGKSPSSYNDAPDKVPRAVQSEDTAFNKVGSVGSKYLVLKSLTLLPEATPKKWITVTYSNTSKNESKWNDPIRSFATTGSPAERVMVIRNVFVDGIPTKQMQVMSGSGAFSAPFSTYTTLTLPHSSGDVFEVYGVAKASSLRMPFNRADYYVRTPPTPPPACAPNTGVLYKAYLNQTSGFTELPLLDCVADMQVVYGLGPVGSTEVNLHQAAPPATAKDIREQVKEIRLYILAHTGRKDSGYTHPSRQVVVGEDFGGGVVGRSFDLQNVIGTGWQNYRWKLYSIVVRPQNLIQ
;
A
#
# COMPACT_ATOMS: atom_id res chain seq x y z
N MET A 1 -63.15 50.96 -21.03
CA MET A 1 -61.70 50.96 -20.73
C MET A 1 -61.37 52.21 -19.91
N LEU A 2 -61.45 52.13 -18.57
CA LEU A 2 -61.03 53.21 -17.68
C LEU A 2 -59.54 52.99 -17.37
N ARG A 3 -58.68 53.75 -18.05
CA ARG A 3 -57.23 53.73 -17.85
C ARG A 3 -56.91 54.56 -16.61
N ASN A 4 -56.79 53.88 -15.47
CA ASN A 4 -56.48 54.48 -14.18
C ASN A 4 -54.99 54.91 -14.17
N SER A 5 -54.71 56.17 -14.49
CA SER A 5 -53.37 56.76 -14.45
C SER A 5 -53.07 57.35 -13.07
N ARG A 6 -52.93 56.48 -12.06
CA ARG A 6 -52.34 56.88 -10.77
C ARG A 6 -50.82 56.85 -10.93
N GLY A 7 -50.19 58.02 -10.96
CA GLY A 7 -48.74 58.14 -10.90
C GLY A 7 -48.23 57.67 -9.53
N TYR A 8 -47.17 56.87 -9.53
CA TYR A 8 -46.50 56.44 -8.30
C TYR A 8 -45.93 57.66 -7.58
N SER A 9 -46.17 57.78 -6.28
CA SER A 9 -45.52 58.84 -5.50
C SER A 9 -44.05 58.50 -5.29
N LEU A 10 -43.19 59.53 -5.28
CA LEU A 10 -41.74 59.37 -5.04
C LEU A 10 -41.46 58.66 -3.70
N VAL A 11 -42.32 58.87 -2.70
CA VAL A 11 -42.27 58.20 -1.39
C VAL A 11 -42.52 56.69 -1.52
N GLU A 12 -43.50 56.28 -2.33
CA GLU A 12 -43.84 54.87 -2.53
C GLU A 12 -42.70 54.10 -3.22
N LEU A 13 -42.01 54.76 -4.16
CA LEU A 13 -40.84 54.19 -4.84
C LEU A 13 -39.65 54.03 -3.87
N ILE A 14 -39.41 55.00 -2.99
CA ILE A 14 -38.37 54.91 -1.95
C ILE A 14 -38.67 53.79 -0.96
N VAL A 15 -39.93 53.64 -0.52
CA VAL A 15 -40.32 52.58 0.43
C VAL A 15 -40.13 51.19 -0.19
N VAL A 16 -40.52 50.99 -1.45
CA VAL A 16 -40.33 49.70 -2.15
C VAL A 16 -38.85 49.37 -2.31
N MET A 17 -38.01 50.35 -2.70
CA MET A 17 -36.56 50.13 -2.79
C MET A 17 -35.94 49.78 -1.43
N ALA A 18 -36.36 50.45 -0.35
CA ALA A 18 -35.87 50.16 0.99
C ALA A 18 -36.22 48.73 1.45
N ILE A 19 -37.47 48.30 1.22
CA ILE A 19 -37.92 46.94 1.53
C ILE A 19 -37.14 45.92 0.70
N PHE A 20 -36.95 46.18 -0.60
CA PHE A 20 -36.24 45.27 -1.50
C PHE A 20 -34.76 45.09 -1.11
N VAL A 21 -34.08 46.18 -0.73
CA VAL A 21 -32.70 46.12 -0.22
C VAL A 21 -32.63 45.32 1.08
N ALA A 22 -33.58 45.53 2.00
CA ALA A 22 -33.62 44.75 3.25
C ALA A 22 -33.80 43.25 3.00
N VAL A 23 -34.71 42.87 2.08
CA VAL A 23 -34.93 41.47 1.69
C VAL A 23 -33.70 40.89 0.99
N LEU A 24 -33.00 41.64 0.14
CA LEU A 24 -31.77 41.20 -0.51
C LEU A 24 -30.64 40.95 0.49
N VAL A 25 -30.50 41.79 1.52
CA VAL A 25 -29.46 41.58 2.55
C VAL A 25 -29.73 40.29 3.35
N VAL A 26 -30.98 40.06 3.74
CA VAL A 26 -31.38 38.84 4.48
C VAL A 26 -31.16 37.59 3.61
N THR A 27 -31.59 37.62 2.35
CA THR A 27 -31.44 36.47 1.43
C THR A 27 -29.98 36.23 1.04
N SER A 28 -29.17 37.28 0.87
CA SER A 28 -27.73 37.18 0.57
C SER A 28 -26.97 36.47 1.70
N ASN A 29 -27.28 36.78 2.96
CA ASN A 29 -26.67 36.08 4.11
C ASN A 29 -27.03 34.59 4.13
N GLY A 30 -28.29 34.25 3.87
CA GLY A 30 -28.74 32.86 3.75
C GLY A 30 -28.02 32.12 2.61
N PHE A 31 -27.94 32.75 1.44
CA PHE A 31 -27.25 32.20 0.27
C PHE A 31 -25.75 32.00 0.52
N LYS A 32 -25.08 32.92 1.21
CA LYS A 32 -23.67 32.79 1.61
C LYS A 32 -23.44 31.56 2.49
N THR A 33 -24.31 31.34 3.48
CA THR A 33 -24.22 30.15 4.35
C THR A 33 -24.39 28.87 3.54
N VAL A 34 -25.41 28.82 2.68
CA VAL A 34 -25.67 27.66 1.81
C VAL A 34 -24.50 27.39 0.88
N LEU A 35 -23.96 28.41 0.19
CA LEU A 35 -22.79 28.25 -0.67
C LEU A 35 -21.56 27.75 0.08
N THR A 36 -21.31 28.28 1.29
CA THR A 36 -20.15 27.88 2.10
C THR A 36 -20.28 26.42 2.55
N GLN A 37 -21.49 26.01 2.96
CA GLN A 37 -21.77 24.64 3.38
C GLN A 37 -21.76 23.67 2.18
N MET A 38 -22.30 24.05 1.03
CA MET A 38 -22.20 23.25 -0.19
C MET A 38 -20.74 23.07 -0.62
N GLY A 39 -19.94 24.14 -0.58
CA GLY A 39 -18.51 24.07 -0.90
C GLY A 39 -17.74 23.15 0.04
N SER A 40 -18.01 23.19 1.35
CA SER A 40 -17.35 22.31 2.31
C SER A 40 -17.79 20.85 2.15
N GLN A 41 -19.07 20.60 1.92
CA GLN A 41 -19.61 19.25 1.69
C GLN A 41 -19.08 18.62 0.40
N SER A 42 -19.03 19.36 -0.71
CA SER A 42 -18.45 18.87 -1.97
C SER A 42 -16.98 18.50 -1.81
N LYS A 43 -16.20 19.31 -1.06
CA LYS A 43 -14.79 19.01 -0.80
C LYS A 43 -14.61 17.80 0.13
N LEU A 44 -15.50 17.61 1.11
CA LEU A 44 -15.50 16.40 1.93
C LEU A 44 -15.75 15.15 1.09
N LEU A 45 -16.72 15.20 0.17
CA LEU A 45 -17.04 14.07 -0.71
C LEU A 45 -15.90 13.75 -1.69
N GLU A 46 -15.26 14.76 -2.27
CA GLU A 46 -14.11 14.57 -3.17
C GLU A 46 -12.95 13.87 -2.44
N THR A 47 -12.64 14.32 -1.22
CA THR A 47 -11.63 13.66 -0.37
C THR A 47 -12.04 12.23 -0.02
N ASP A 48 -13.29 12.01 0.40
CA ASP A 48 -13.75 10.66 0.77
C ASP A 48 -13.66 9.67 -0.41
N ILE A 49 -14.00 10.09 -1.64
CA ILE A 49 -13.87 9.23 -2.83
C ILE A 49 -12.40 8.91 -3.14
N GLY A 50 -11.52 9.92 -3.13
CA GLY A 50 -10.09 9.72 -3.37
C GLY A 50 -9.46 8.76 -2.36
N ASN A 51 -9.84 8.92 -1.09
CA ASN A 51 -9.38 8.08 0.00
C ASN A 51 -9.77 6.60 -0.22
N VAL A 52 -11.03 6.33 -0.60
CA VAL A 52 -11.49 4.95 -0.85
C VAL A 52 -10.64 4.26 -1.92
N VAL A 53 -10.34 4.94 -3.03
CA VAL A 53 -9.52 4.35 -4.10
C VAL A 53 -8.10 4.04 -3.62
N GLY A 54 -7.47 4.97 -2.89
CA GLY A 54 -6.13 4.76 -2.34
C GLY A 54 -6.07 3.60 -1.34
N LEU A 55 -7.09 3.49 -0.48
CA LEU A 55 -7.21 2.41 0.50
C LEU A 55 -7.52 1.05 -0.14
N GLU A 56 -8.25 1.02 -1.26
CA GLU A 56 -8.50 -0.24 -2.00
C GLU A 56 -7.24 -0.78 -2.69
N VAL A 57 -6.38 0.11 -3.21
CA VAL A 57 -5.05 -0.31 -3.73
C VAL A 57 -4.25 -0.97 -2.61
N LEU A 58 -4.17 -0.33 -1.44
CA LEU A 58 -3.48 -0.85 -0.26
C LEU A 58 -4.07 -2.18 0.22
N ARG A 59 -5.40 -2.30 0.28
CA ARG A 59 -6.10 -3.53 0.65
C ARG A 59 -5.78 -4.68 -0.32
N SER A 60 -5.80 -4.41 -1.63
CA SER A 60 -5.47 -5.39 -2.66
C SER A 60 -4.01 -5.84 -2.56
N ASP A 61 -3.07 -4.92 -2.33
CA ASP A 61 -1.66 -5.25 -2.19
C ASP A 61 -1.41 -6.12 -0.95
N LEU A 62 -2.05 -5.80 0.19
CA LEU A 62 -2.03 -6.61 1.41
C LEU A 62 -2.58 -8.03 1.18
N GLN A 63 -3.66 -8.19 0.41
CA GLN A 63 -4.23 -9.50 0.09
C GLN A 63 -3.26 -10.35 -0.72
N SER A 64 -2.48 -9.70 -1.60
CA SER A 64 -1.49 -10.35 -2.46
C SER A 64 -0.13 -10.57 -1.81
N ALA A 65 0.07 -10.13 -0.56
CA ALA A 65 1.34 -10.29 0.14
C ALA A 65 1.77 -11.77 0.16
N GLY A 66 3.02 -12.03 -0.20
CA GLY A 66 3.55 -13.38 -0.31
C GLY A 66 3.23 -14.13 -1.60
N TYR A 67 2.41 -13.58 -2.49
CA TYR A 67 2.08 -14.23 -3.76
C TYR A 67 3.32 -14.43 -4.62
N GLY A 68 3.53 -15.69 -5.02
CA GLY A 68 4.66 -16.12 -5.84
C GLY A 68 6.03 -16.02 -5.18
N LEU A 69 6.13 -15.76 -3.87
CA LEU A 69 7.43 -15.78 -3.21
C LEU A 69 7.95 -17.22 -3.05
N PRO A 70 9.25 -17.45 -3.29
CA PRO A 70 9.85 -18.75 -3.04
C PRO A 70 10.00 -19.01 -1.54
N TRP A 71 10.05 -20.28 -1.16
CA TRP A 71 10.23 -20.72 0.24
C TRP A 71 11.64 -21.18 0.53
N THR A 72 12.33 -21.63 -0.52
CA THR A 72 13.73 -22.04 -0.52
C THR A 72 14.34 -21.74 -1.89
N PHE A 73 15.66 -21.76 -1.96
CA PHE A 73 16.40 -21.67 -3.23
C PHE A 73 17.06 -23.01 -3.54
N GLN A 74 17.07 -23.42 -4.80
CA GLN A 74 17.78 -24.62 -5.25
C GLN A 74 19.30 -24.45 -5.10
N ASN A 75 19.80 -23.27 -5.48
CA ASN A 75 21.19 -22.83 -5.33
C ASN A 75 21.17 -21.39 -4.82
N THR A 76 22.28 -20.91 -4.26
CA THR A 76 22.41 -19.51 -3.82
C THR A 76 22.25 -18.58 -5.04
N PRO A 77 21.31 -17.62 -5.01
CA PRO A 77 21.23 -16.58 -6.03
C PRO A 77 22.58 -15.86 -6.18
N GLY A 78 22.91 -15.50 -7.41
CA GLY A 78 24.15 -14.78 -7.72
C GLY A 78 24.17 -13.36 -7.14
N ALA A 79 25.32 -12.69 -7.28
CA ALA A 79 25.52 -11.32 -6.81
C ALA A 79 24.51 -10.29 -7.38
N ASP A 80 23.80 -10.64 -8.46
CA ASP A 80 22.77 -9.81 -9.08
C ASP A 80 21.49 -9.72 -8.25
N TYR A 81 21.24 -10.65 -7.30
CA TYR A 81 20.09 -10.54 -6.41
C TYR A 81 20.31 -9.40 -5.41
N THR A 82 19.79 -8.24 -5.77
CA THR A 82 19.88 -7.00 -5.03
C THR A 82 18.49 -6.36 -4.92
N GLU A 83 18.03 -6.18 -3.69
CA GLU A 83 16.89 -5.32 -3.39
C GLU A 83 17.36 -3.86 -3.37
N VAL A 84 16.96 -3.04 -2.39
CA VAL A 84 17.35 -1.63 -2.33
C VAL A 84 18.86 -1.50 -2.19
N ASN A 85 19.49 -0.75 -3.10
CA ASN A 85 20.91 -0.43 -3.01
C ASN A 85 21.12 0.94 -2.33
N SER A 86 22.31 1.18 -1.78
CA SER A 86 22.68 2.46 -1.15
C SER A 86 22.84 3.62 -2.13
N GLY A 87 22.88 3.34 -3.43
CA GLY A 87 22.95 4.34 -4.50
C GLY A 87 21.59 4.93 -4.90
N VAL A 88 20.47 4.35 -4.45
CA VAL A 88 19.15 4.93 -4.67
C VAL A 88 19.02 6.17 -3.80
N THR A 89 18.96 7.34 -4.42
CA THR A 89 18.75 8.62 -3.72
C THR A 89 17.28 9.04 -3.69
N THR A 90 16.41 8.35 -4.43
CA THR A 90 14.98 8.68 -4.45
C THR A 90 14.29 8.26 -3.16
N MET A 91 13.22 8.98 -2.81
CA MET A 91 12.34 8.61 -1.70
C MET A 91 11.88 7.16 -1.87
N PRO A 92 11.86 6.35 -0.80
CA PRO A 92 12.00 6.75 0.58
C PRO A 92 13.43 6.89 1.13
N VAL A 93 14.50 6.59 0.39
CA VAL A 93 15.86 6.47 0.97
C VAL A 93 16.36 7.75 1.65
N GLY A 94 16.17 8.91 1.02
CA GLY A 94 16.62 10.20 1.54
C GLY A 94 15.66 10.90 2.51
N ALA A 95 14.64 10.20 3.02
CA ALA A 95 13.60 10.85 3.80
C ALA A 95 14.04 11.18 5.23
N PRO A 96 13.67 12.35 5.78
CA PRO A 96 14.03 12.73 7.15
C PRO A 96 13.23 11.98 8.23
N PHE A 97 12.34 11.06 7.86
CA PHE A 97 11.54 10.28 8.80
C PHE A 97 12.22 8.99 9.25
N TRP A 98 13.44 8.69 8.78
CA TRP A 98 14.17 7.52 9.24
C TRP A 98 14.76 7.72 10.63
N GLU A 99 14.70 6.66 11.44
CA GLU A 99 15.52 6.56 12.64
C GLU A 99 17.01 6.43 12.26
N SER A 100 17.90 6.86 13.15
CA SER A 100 19.34 6.80 12.92
C SER A 100 19.79 5.38 12.55
N GLY A 101 20.49 5.23 11.42
CA GLY A 101 20.99 3.94 10.92
C GLY A 101 19.95 3.06 10.22
N LYS A 102 18.70 3.53 10.07
CA LYS A 102 17.65 2.81 9.33
C LYS A 102 17.44 3.42 7.94
N SER A 103 17.08 2.57 6.99
CA SER A 103 16.68 2.98 5.66
C SER A 103 15.85 1.86 5.01
N PRO A 104 15.32 2.04 3.79
CA PRO A 104 14.62 0.96 3.11
C PRO A 104 15.48 -0.30 2.91
N SER A 105 16.81 -0.18 2.85
CA SER A 105 17.69 -1.35 2.72
C SER A 105 17.74 -2.22 3.98
N SER A 106 17.34 -1.71 5.14
CA SER A 106 17.21 -2.47 6.40
C SER A 106 16.18 -3.60 6.31
N TYR A 107 15.30 -3.57 5.30
CA TYR A 107 14.25 -4.57 5.06
C TYR A 107 14.59 -5.53 3.90
N ASN A 108 15.82 -5.47 3.38
CA ASN A 108 16.29 -6.40 2.36
C ASN A 108 16.47 -7.81 2.95
N ASP A 109 16.15 -8.81 2.14
CA ASP A 109 16.46 -10.24 2.34
C ASP A 109 17.57 -10.69 1.38
N ALA A 110 17.83 -9.94 0.31
CA ALA A 110 19.03 -10.09 -0.51
C ALA A 110 20.33 -10.09 0.33
N PRO A 111 21.38 -10.82 -0.08
CA PRO A 111 21.48 -11.57 -1.35
C PRO A 111 21.09 -13.05 -1.27
N ASP A 112 20.92 -13.62 -0.09
CA ASP A 112 20.84 -15.08 0.09
C ASP A 112 19.65 -15.55 0.93
N LYS A 113 18.89 -14.63 1.54
CA LYS A 113 17.74 -15.00 2.36
C LYS A 113 16.46 -15.09 1.53
N VAL A 114 15.63 -16.04 1.92
CA VAL A 114 14.29 -16.20 1.39
C VAL A 114 13.46 -14.95 1.73
N PRO A 115 12.71 -14.38 0.77
CA PRO A 115 12.03 -13.11 0.99
C PRO A 115 10.91 -13.20 2.04
N ARG A 116 10.89 -12.25 2.98
CA ARG A 116 9.82 -12.05 3.95
C ARG A 116 8.67 -11.29 3.30
N ALA A 117 7.50 -11.92 3.25
CA ALA A 117 6.31 -11.37 2.57
C ALA A 117 5.87 -10.00 3.10
N VAL A 118 6.04 -9.78 4.40
CA VAL A 118 5.68 -8.53 5.07
C VAL A 118 6.69 -8.19 6.16
N GLN A 119 7.04 -6.92 6.27
CA GLN A 119 7.87 -6.38 7.36
C GLN A 119 7.35 -5.00 7.75
N SER A 120 7.51 -4.61 9.01
CA SER A 120 7.22 -3.23 9.43
C SER A 120 8.02 -2.80 10.64
N GLU A 121 8.29 -1.50 10.75
CA GLU A 121 8.94 -0.88 11.91
C GLU A 121 8.43 0.55 12.12
N ASP A 122 8.76 1.16 13.26
CA ASP A 122 8.46 2.57 13.54
C ASP A 122 9.34 3.52 12.72
N THR A 123 8.76 4.64 12.31
CA THR A 123 9.47 5.79 11.74
C THR A 123 9.55 6.93 12.75
N ALA A 124 10.35 7.94 12.46
CA ALA A 124 10.39 9.19 13.22
C ALA A 124 9.16 10.09 12.95
N PHE A 125 8.31 9.76 11.96
CA PHE A 125 7.12 10.56 11.65
C PHE A 125 6.12 10.51 12.81
N ASN A 126 5.81 11.68 13.38
CA ASN A 126 4.95 11.82 14.55
C ASN A 126 5.28 10.85 15.69
N LYS A 127 6.59 10.62 15.90
CA LYS A 127 7.07 9.74 16.95
C LYS A 127 6.90 10.37 18.32
N VAL A 128 6.33 9.60 19.25
CA VAL A 128 6.18 9.96 20.65
C VAL A 128 6.75 8.81 21.48
N GLY A 129 7.81 9.09 22.24
CA GLY A 129 8.59 8.04 22.90
C GLY A 129 9.25 7.12 21.87
N SER A 130 8.97 5.81 21.95
CA SER A 130 9.51 4.80 21.03
C SER A 130 8.61 4.49 19.83
N VAL A 131 7.37 5.00 19.79
CA VAL A 131 6.37 4.62 18.77
C VAL A 131 6.09 5.79 17.84
N GLY A 132 6.20 5.54 16.53
CA GLY A 132 5.87 6.50 15.48
C GLY A 132 4.94 5.88 14.45
N SER A 133 4.69 6.59 13.35
CA SER A 133 3.98 5.99 12.23
C SER A 133 4.79 4.83 11.67
N LYS A 134 4.13 3.74 11.31
CA LYS A 134 4.79 2.55 10.77
C LYS A 134 5.28 2.76 9.35
N TYR A 135 6.40 2.13 9.03
CA TYR A 135 6.85 1.82 7.68
C TYR A 135 6.45 0.38 7.40
N LEU A 136 5.77 0.11 6.29
CA LEU A 136 5.32 -1.24 5.91
C LEU A 136 5.93 -1.65 4.58
N VAL A 137 6.62 -2.78 4.55
CA VAL A 137 7.19 -3.38 3.34
C VAL A 137 6.39 -4.61 2.98
N LEU A 138 5.90 -4.66 1.75
CA LEU A 138 5.26 -5.83 1.15
C LEU A 138 6.13 -6.38 0.03
N LYS A 139 6.24 -7.70 -0.03
CA LYS A 139 6.90 -8.43 -1.11
C LYS A 139 5.92 -9.42 -1.74
N SER A 140 5.81 -9.36 -3.05
CA SER A 140 4.91 -10.19 -3.87
C SER A 140 5.19 -9.91 -5.34
N LEU A 141 4.83 -10.82 -6.24
CA LEU A 141 4.94 -10.54 -7.67
C LEU A 141 4.00 -9.43 -8.14
N THR A 142 2.78 -9.35 -7.61
CA THR A 142 1.71 -8.53 -8.20
C THR A 142 1.73 -7.06 -7.80
N LEU A 143 2.75 -6.60 -7.06
CA LEU A 143 2.78 -5.25 -6.48
C LEU A 143 3.08 -4.13 -7.49
N LEU A 144 3.70 -4.46 -8.63
CA LEU A 144 3.97 -3.50 -9.69
C LEU A 144 2.72 -3.22 -10.52
N PRO A 145 2.53 -1.97 -11.00
CA PRO A 145 1.44 -1.60 -11.90
C PRO A 145 1.71 -2.04 -13.36
N GLU A 146 2.23 -3.25 -13.55
CA GLU A 146 2.54 -3.84 -14.86
C GLU A 146 1.65 -5.06 -15.15
N ALA A 147 1.57 -5.45 -16.43
CA ALA A 147 0.85 -6.66 -16.84
C ALA A 147 1.66 -7.95 -16.60
N THR A 148 2.98 -7.92 -16.82
CA THR A 148 3.87 -9.08 -16.70
C THR A 148 3.76 -9.82 -15.37
N PRO A 149 3.76 -9.15 -14.20
CA PRO A 149 3.68 -9.85 -12.92
C PRO A 149 2.36 -10.57 -12.64
N LYS A 150 1.33 -10.36 -13.46
CA LYS A 150 0.03 -11.03 -13.37
C LYS A 150 -0.04 -12.31 -14.21
N LYS A 151 1.00 -12.59 -15.01
CA LYS A 151 1.09 -13.75 -15.89
C LYS A 151 1.80 -14.89 -15.19
N TRP A 152 1.30 -16.11 -15.38
CA TRP A 152 1.92 -17.34 -14.90
C TRP A 152 1.51 -18.53 -15.78
N ILE A 153 2.37 -19.55 -15.85
CA ILE A 153 2.06 -20.83 -16.49
C ILE A 153 2.60 -21.99 -15.64
N THR A 154 2.00 -23.16 -15.79
CA THR A 154 2.53 -24.42 -15.27
C THR A 154 3.22 -25.19 -16.39
N VAL A 155 4.38 -25.74 -16.07
CA VAL A 155 5.20 -26.56 -16.97
C VAL A 155 5.39 -27.91 -16.33
N THR A 156 5.07 -28.97 -17.05
CA THR A 156 5.22 -30.35 -16.59
C THR A 156 6.13 -31.11 -17.55
N TYR A 157 6.97 -31.97 -16.98
CA TYR A 157 7.86 -32.82 -17.74
C TYR A 157 7.40 -34.28 -17.65
N SER A 158 7.37 -34.95 -18.80
CA SER A 158 7.23 -36.39 -18.92
C SER A 158 8.54 -37.00 -19.43
N ASN A 159 8.61 -38.33 -19.52
CA ASN A 159 9.80 -39.05 -20.01
C ASN A 159 10.26 -38.59 -21.40
N THR A 160 9.38 -38.02 -22.23
CA THR A 160 9.68 -37.67 -23.62
C THR A 160 9.18 -36.29 -24.04
N SER A 161 8.41 -35.59 -23.20
CA SER A 161 7.78 -34.33 -23.60
C SER A 161 7.70 -33.30 -22.48
N LYS A 162 7.76 -32.02 -22.88
CA LYS A 162 7.46 -30.85 -22.05
C LYS A 162 6.05 -30.38 -22.40
N ASN A 163 5.18 -30.25 -21.41
CA ASN A 163 3.84 -29.68 -21.58
C ASN A 163 3.73 -28.37 -20.82
N GLU A 164 3.27 -27.33 -21.50
CA GLU A 164 3.08 -25.99 -20.95
C GLU A 164 1.58 -25.64 -20.98
N SER A 165 1.06 -25.13 -19.86
CA SER A 165 -0.32 -24.62 -19.83
C SER A 165 -0.44 -23.37 -20.71
N LYS A 166 -1.36 -23.38 -21.67
CA LYS A 166 -1.67 -22.23 -22.51
C LYS A 166 -3.03 -21.66 -22.12
N TRP A 167 -3.09 -20.35 -21.88
CA TRP A 167 -4.33 -19.65 -21.56
C TRP A 167 -5.16 -19.26 -22.78
N ASN A 168 -4.56 -19.26 -23.98
CA ASN A 168 -5.14 -18.76 -25.23
C ASN A 168 -5.72 -17.33 -25.10
N ASP A 169 -5.15 -16.53 -24.20
CA ASP A 169 -5.52 -15.14 -23.93
C ASP A 169 -4.24 -14.28 -23.95
N PRO A 170 -4.16 -13.25 -24.82
CA PRO A 170 -2.99 -12.36 -24.90
C PRO A 170 -2.65 -11.63 -23.59
N ILE A 171 -3.64 -11.43 -22.71
CA ILE A 171 -3.45 -10.75 -21.42
C ILE A 171 -2.76 -11.67 -20.42
N ARG A 172 -3.04 -12.97 -20.48
CA ARG A 172 -2.49 -14.00 -19.58
C ARG A 172 -1.27 -14.71 -20.14
N SER A 173 -1.09 -14.69 -21.46
CA SER A 173 0.01 -15.38 -22.13
C SER A 173 1.24 -14.49 -22.15
N PHE A 174 2.40 -15.11 -21.94
CA PHE A 174 3.68 -14.42 -22.08
C PHE A 174 3.96 -14.10 -23.54
N ALA A 175 4.53 -12.93 -23.78
CA ALA A 175 5.06 -12.54 -25.08
C ALA A 175 6.38 -13.28 -25.32
N THR A 176 6.44 -14.08 -26.38
CA THR A 176 7.66 -14.78 -26.82
C THR A 176 8.60 -13.86 -27.60
N THR A 177 8.10 -12.71 -28.05
CA THR A 177 8.79 -11.71 -28.85
C THR A 177 8.55 -10.32 -28.27
N GLY A 178 9.59 -9.51 -28.09
CA GLY A 178 9.48 -8.13 -27.62
C GLY A 178 10.76 -7.63 -26.94
N SER A 179 10.99 -6.31 -27.00
CA SER A 179 12.13 -5.65 -26.35
C SER A 179 11.64 -4.52 -25.43
N PRO A 180 12.02 -4.47 -24.14
CA PRO A 180 12.68 -5.57 -23.42
C PRO A 180 11.76 -6.81 -23.32
N ALA A 181 12.35 -7.99 -23.11
CA ALA A 181 11.59 -9.24 -22.97
C ALA A 181 10.84 -9.31 -21.63
N GLU A 182 9.77 -10.09 -21.56
CA GLU A 182 9.16 -10.45 -20.30
C GLU A 182 10.09 -11.43 -19.57
N ARG A 183 10.56 -11.03 -18.39
CA ARG A 183 11.44 -11.87 -17.57
C ARG A 183 10.60 -12.63 -16.55
N VAL A 184 10.97 -13.90 -16.42
CA VAL A 184 10.29 -14.85 -15.56
C VAL A 184 11.25 -15.46 -14.56
N MET A 185 10.69 -15.91 -13.44
CA MET A 185 11.35 -16.84 -12.54
C MET A 185 10.60 -18.18 -12.55
N VAL A 186 11.29 -19.21 -12.09
CA VAL A 186 10.76 -20.57 -12.07
C VAL A 186 10.78 -21.11 -10.64
N ILE A 187 9.64 -21.61 -10.19
CA ILE A 187 9.48 -22.30 -8.91
C ILE A 187 9.17 -23.76 -9.19
N ARG A 188 9.91 -24.67 -8.57
CA ARG A 188 9.59 -26.10 -8.57
C ARG A 188 8.83 -26.43 -7.30
N ASN A 189 7.72 -27.14 -7.45
CA ASN A 189 7.01 -27.70 -6.31
C ASN A 189 7.72 -29.01 -5.93
N VAL A 190 8.38 -29.02 -4.78
CA VAL A 190 9.10 -30.18 -4.25
C VAL A 190 8.51 -30.59 -2.91
N PHE A 191 8.74 -31.83 -2.48
CA PHE A 191 8.40 -32.29 -1.14
C PHE A 191 9.71 -32.49 -0.36
N VAL A 192 9.86 -31.77 0.74
CA VAL A 192 10.97 -31.97 1.69
C VAL A 192 10.35 -32.53 2.95
N ASP A 193 10.74 -33.74 3.34
CA ASP A 193 10.19 -34.46 4.50
C ASP A 193 8.65 -34.59 4.48
N GLY A 194 8.08 -34.77 3.28
CA GLY A 194 6.62 -34.87 3.09
C GLY A 194 5.88 -33.53 3.11
N ILE A 195 6.58 -32.41 3.31
CA ILE A 195 6.00 -31.06 3.32
C ILE A 195 6.17 -30.43 1.92
N PRO A 196 5.08 -30.01 1.26
CA PRO A 196 5.18 -29.30 -0.01
C PRO A 196 6.01 -28.03 0.19
N THR A 197 6.91 -27.75 -0.74
CA THR A 197 7.85 -26.63 -0.68
C THR A 197 7.98 -25.99 -2.05
N LYS A 198 7.94 -24.66 -2.08
CA LYS A 198 8.16 -23.86 -3.29
C LYS A 198 9.63 -23.50 -3.42
N GLN A 199 10.38 -24.28 -4.19
CA GLN A 199 11.81 -24.06 -4.38
C GLN A 199 12.07 -23.24 -5.65
N MET A 200 12.62 -22.04 -5.52
CA MET A 200 13.07 -21.26 -6.68
C MET A 200 14.21 -21.98 -7.38
N GLN A 201 14.13 -22.09 -8.69
CA GLN A 201 15.22 -22.59 -9.50
C GLN A 201 16.23 -21.48 -9.75
N VAL A 202 17.49 -21.80 -9.49
CA VAL A 202 18.61 -20.89 -9.64
C VAL A 202 19.69 -21.63 -10.40
N MET A 203 20.12 -21.06 -11.52
CA MET A 203 21.09 -21.70 -12.39
C MET A 203 22.44 -21.88 -11.67
N SER A 204 22.93 -23.11 -11.63
CA SER A 204 24.23 -23.42 -11.06
C SER A 204 25.36 -22.72 -11.83
N GLY A 205 26.38 -22.23 -11.12
CA GLY A 205 27.53 -21.51 -11.69
C GLY A 205 27.28 -20.01 -11.94
N SER A 206 26.17 -19.63 -12.56
CA SER A 206 25.84 -18.22 -12.81
C SER A 206 25.07 -17.56 -11.67
N GLY A 207 24.33 -18.34 -10.86
CA GLY A 207 23.43 -17.81 -9.84
C GLY A 207 22.20 -17.09 -10.42
N ALA A 208 21.93 -17.25 -11.72
CA ALA A 208 20.81 -16.59 -12.38
C ALA A 208 19.46 -17.13 -11.83
N PHE A 209 18.65 -16.25 -11.27
CA PHE A 209 17.30 -16.55 -10.76
C PHE A 209 16.18 -16.19 -11.75
N SER A 210 16.53 -15.58 -12.89
CA SER A 210 15.56 -15.17 -13.90
C SER A 210 16.08 -15.34 -15.32
N ALA A 211 15.16 -15.56 -16.25
CA ALA A 211 15.44 -15.67 -17.67
C ALA A 211 14.33 -14.94 -18.47
N PRO A 212 14.62 -14.49 -19.71
CA PRO A 212 13.56 -14.18 -20.66
C PRO A 212 12.60 -15.37 -20.82
N PHE A 213 11.31 -15.10 -21.03
CA PHE A 213 10.34 -16.17 -21.24
C PHE A 213 10.72 -17.07 -22.43
N SER A 214 11.36 -16.57 -23.49
CA SER A 214 11.80 -17.42 -24.61
C SER A 214 12.86 -18.47 -24.24
N THR A 215 13.56 -18.31 -23.11
CA THR A 215 14.67 -19.17 -22.68
C THR A 215 14.55 -19.67 -21.23
N TYR A 216 13.35 -19.59 -20.63
CA TYR A 216 13.13 -19.96 -19.23
C TYR A 216 13.46 -21.44 -18.94
N THR A 217 13.43 -22.32 -19.94
CA THR A 217 13.73 -23.75 -19.79
C THR A 217 15.14 -24.00 -19.27
N THR A 218 16.05 -23.04 -19.43
CA THR A 218 17.39 -23.08 -18.81
C THR A 218 17.34 -23.10 -17.28
N LEU A 219 16.27 -22.58 -16.68
CA LEU A 219 16.01 -22.62 -15.24
C LEU A 219 15.25 -23.87 -14.79
N THR A 220 14.79 -24.72 -15.71
CA THR A 220 14.11 -25.98 -15.35
C THR A 220 15.06 -27.18 -15.32
N LEU A 221 16.37 -26.96 -15.44
CA LEU A 221 17.36 -28.03 -15.46
C LEU A 221 18.03 -28.23 -14.09
N PRO A 222 18.31 -29.48 -13.67
CA PRO A 222 17.80 -30.72 -14.25
C PRO A 222 16.31 -30.94 -13.90
N HIS A 223 15.56 -31.55 -14.81
CA HIS A 223 14.19 -32.02 -14.56
C HIS A 223 14.08 -33.52 -14.77
N SER A 224 13.13 -34.14 -14.09
CA SER A 224 12.73 -35.53 -14.22
C SER A 224 11.26 -35.62 -14.65
N SER A 225 10.86 -36.80 -15.13
CA SER A 225 9.45 -37.07 -15.40
C SER A 225 8.64 -36.96 -14.10
N GLY A 226 7.51 -36.25 -14.16
CA GLY A 226 6.66 -35.93 -13.01
C GLY A 226 6.97 -34.59 -12.36
N ASP A 227 8.06 -33.90 -12.75
CA ASP A 227 8.34 -32.57 -12.22
C ASP A 227 7.34 -31.54 -12.71
N VAL A 228 6.87 -30.73 -11.75
CA VAL A 228 5.96 -29.61 -11.98
C VAL A 228 6.66 -28.31 -11.59
N PHE A 229 6.73 -27.40 -12.56
CA PHE A 229 7.28 -26.06 -12.40
C PHE A 229 6.20 -25.01 -12.62
N GLU A 230 6.22 -23.97 -11.80
CA GLU A 230 5.44 -22.76 -11.96
C GLU A 230 6.36 -21.65 -12.49
N VAL A 231 6.01 -21.08 -13.64
CA VAL A 231 6.76 -20.00 -14.26
C VAL A 231 5.97 -18.71 -14.05
N TYR A 232 6.57 -17.77 -13.34
CA TYR A 232 5.96 -16.52 -12.96
C TYR A 232 6.61 -15.34 -13.67
N GLY A 233 5.80 -14.43 -14.21
CA GLY A 233 6.28 -13.14 -14.67
C GLY A 233 6.70 -12.26 -13.51
N VAL A 234 7.81 -11.54 -13.68
CA VAL A 234 8.26 -10.58 -12.66
C VAL A 234 8.16 -9.15 -13.18
N ALA A 235 8.73 -8.86 -14.35
CA ALA A 235 8.67 -7.55 -15.00
C ALA A 235 9.11 -7.65 -16.47
N LYS A 236 8.86 -6.58 -17.23
CA LYS A 236 9.41 -6.42 -18.59
C LYS A 236 10.71 -5.62 -18.54
N ALA A 237 11.86 -6.29 -18.50
CA ALA A 237 13.17 -5.64 -18.30
C ALA A 237 14.31 -6.40 -19.00
N SER A 238 15.43 -5.71 -19.25
CA SER A 238 16.65 -6.34 -19.79
C SER A 238 17.30 -7.28 -18.78
N SER A 239 17.29 -6.93 -17.50
CA SER A 239 17.70 -7.75 -16.36
C SER A 239 16.75 -7.51 -15.18
N LEU A 240 16.71 -8.45 -14.24
CA LEU A 240 16.02 -8.28 -12.97
C LEU A 240 17.04 -8.13 -11.86
N ARG A 241 16.74 -7.26 -10.89
CA ARG A 241 17.53 -7.13 -9.66
C ARG A 241 17.07 -8.10 -8.58
N MET A 242 15.82 -8.53 -8.60
CA MET A 242 15.26 -9.41 -7.57
C MET A 242 14.16 -10.30 -8.15
N PRO A 243 13.93 -11.51 -7.61
CA PRO A 243 12.96 -12.48 -8.16
C PRO A 243 11.49 -12.14 -7.89
N PHE A 244 11.20 -11.07 -7.15
CA PHE A 244 9.85 -10.64 -6.77
C PHE A 244 9.70 -9.13 -6.95
N ASN A 245 8.53 -8.58 -6.66
CA ASN A 245 8.35 -7.14 -6.59
C ASN A 245 8.15 -6.68 -5.14
N ARG A 246 8.52 -5.44 -4.86
CA ARG A 246 8.46 -4.85 -3.52
C ARG A 246 7.73 -3.52 -3.57
N ALA A 247 6.86 -3.29 -2.60
CA ALA A 247 6.20 -2.01 -2.37
C ALA A 247 6.27 -1.63 -0.90
N ASP A 248 6.60 -0.37 -0.66
CA ASP A 248 6.81 0.18 0.67
C ASP A 248 5.76 1.27 0.92
N TYR A 249 5.10 1.23 2.08
CA TYR A 249 4.07 2.18 2.50
C TYR A 249 4.53 2.96 3.71
N TYR A 250 4.34 4.27 3.66
CA TYR A 250 4.77 5.17 4.73
C TYR A 250 4.08 6.51 4.63
N VAL A 251 4.05 7.22 5.76
CA VAL A 251 3.56 8.58 5.84
C VAL A 251 4.75 9.53 5.89
N ARG A 252 4.72 10.57 5.05
CA ARG A 252 5.68 11.68 5.15
C ARG A 252 5.03 13.01 4.85
N THR A 253 5.61 14.07 5.40
CA THR A 253 5.27 15.43 4.97
C THR A 253 5.91 15.71 3.62
N PRO A 254 5.14 16.02 2.56
CA PRO A 254 5.72 16.46 1.30
C PRO A 254 6.33 17.87 1.42
N PRO A 255 7.27 18.26 0.54
CA PRO A 255 7.88 19.60 0.56
C PRO A 255 6.85 20.73 0.52
N THR A 256 5.74 20.49 -0.20
CA THR A 256 4.57 21.36 -0.25
C THR A 256 3.36 20.60 0.29
N PRO A 257 3.08 20.67 1.60
CA PRO A 257 1.89 20.03 2.17
C PRO A 257 0.61 20.63 1.60
N PRO A 258 -0.44 19.83 1.35
CA PRO A 258 -1.72 20.37 0.92
C PRO A 258 -2.23 21.41 1.94
N PRO A 259 -2.64 22.62 1.52
CA PRO A 259 -2.96 23.72 2.43
C PRO A 259 -4.22 23.46 3.28
N ALA A 260 -4.99 22.44 2.92
CA ALA A 260 -6.16 21.99 3.68
C ALA A 260 -5.78 21.15 4.91
N CYS A 261 -4.57 20.60 4.93
CA CYS A 261 -4.15 19.67 5.97
C CYS A 261 -3.78 20.38 7.27
N ALA A 262 -4.03 19.70 8.39
CA ALA A 262 -3.60 20.14 9.71
C ALA A 262 -2.07 20.11 9.80
N PRO A 263 -1.46 20.93 10.67
CA PRO A 263 -0.03 20.84 10.94
C PRO A 263 0.38 19.43 11.36
N ASN A 264 1.63 19.05 11.09
CA ASN A 264 2.17 17.72 11.43
C ASN A 264 1.35 16.54 10.88
N THR A 265 0.68 16.73 9.74
CA THR A 265 0.13 15.64 8.94
C THR A 265 0.91 15.50 7.63
N GLY A 266 0.83 14.32 7.04
CA GLY A 266 1.53 13.96 5.83
C GLY A 266 0.62 13.33 4.80
N VAL A 267 1.25 12.72 3.81
CA VAL A 267 0.59 11.91 2.78
C VAL A 267 1.07 10.48 2.94
N LEU A 268 0.13 9.53 2.90
CA LEU A 268 0.45 8.11 2.81
C LEU A 268 0.86 7.81 1.36
N TYR A 269 2.08 7.33 1.18
CA TYR A 269 2.61 6.94 -0.11
C TYR A 269 2.68 5.42 -0.23
N LYS A 270 2.43 4.91 -1.43
CA LYS A 270 2.95 3.63 -1.91
C LYS A 270 4.19 3.91 -2.75
N ALA A 271 5.33 3.35 -2.39
CA ALA A 271 6.55 3.41 -3.19
C ALA A 271 6.92 2.01 -3.66
N TYR A 272 6.75 1.72 -4.96
CA TYR A 272 7.19 0.44 -5.51
C TYR A 272 8.64 0.53 -6.01
N LEU A 273 9.41 -0.53 -5.75
CA LEU A 273 10.81 -0.61 -6.15
C LEU A 273 10.90 -1.14 -7.58
N ASN A 274 11.44 -0.33 -8.49
CA ASN A 274 11.63 -0.76 -9.88
C ASN A 274 12.75 -1.81 -9.99
N GLN A 275 12.60 -2.71 -10.97
CA GLN A 275 13.57 -3.78 -11.24
C GLN A 275 14.90 -3.28 -11.80
N THR A 276 14.95 -2.06 -12.34
CA THR A 276 16.12 -1.48 -12.99
C THR A 276 16.58 -0.14 -12.40
N SER A 277 15.74 0.52 -11.60
CA SER A 277 15.98 1.88 -11.11
C SER A 277 15.63 2.01 -9.62
N GLY A 278 15.37 3.22 -9.15
CA GLY A 278 14.96 3.49 -7.77
C GLY A 278 13.48 3.23 -7.51
N PHE A 279 12.98 3.86 -6.45
CA PHE A 279 11.56 3.84 -6.11
C PHE A 279 10.75 4.83 -6.95
N THR A 280 9.48 4.48 -7.20
CA THR A 280 8.46 5.38 -7.72
C THR A 280 7.33 5.51 -6.70
N GLU A 281 7.06 6.74 -6.24
CA GLU A 281 6.02 7.05 -5.26
C GLU A 281 4.66 7.31 -5.94
N LEU A 282 3.61 6.81 -5.31
CA LEU A 282 2.21 7.06 -5.61
C LEU A 282 1.52 7.55 -4.33
N PRO A 283 1.05 8.80 -4.26
CA PRO A 283 0.26 9.27 -3.12
C PRO A 283 -1.09 8.54 -3.09
N LEU A 284 -1.49 8.05 -1.91
CA LEU A 284 -2.73 7.30 -1.70
C LEU A 284 -3.76 8.08 -0.89
N LEU A 285 -3.31 8.79 0.15
CA LEU A 285 -4.19 9.44 1.12
C LEU A 285 -3.51 10.69 1.69
N ASP A 286 -4.19 11.82 1.61
CA ASP A 286 -3.72 13.10 2.16
C ASP A 286 -4.10 13.27 3.64
N CYS A 287 -3.42 14.19 4.31
CA CYS A 287 -3.71 14.64 5.67
C CYS A 287 -3.69 13.51 6.72
N VAL A 288 -2.75 12.57 6.57
CA VAL A 288 -2.54 11.44 7.46
C VAL A 288 -1.69 11.85 8.65
N ALA A 289 -2.19 11.62 9.86
CA ALA A 289 -1.46 11.86 11.10
C ALA A 289 -0.68 10.62 11.57
N ASP A 290 -1.21 9.42 11.33
CA ASP A 290 -0.58 8.18 11.79
C ASP A 290 -1.00 6.96 10.98
N MET A 291 -0.11 5.98 10.89
CA MET A 291 -0.40 4.64 10.39
C MET A 291 0.17 3.59 11.35
N GLN A 292 -0.65 2.64 11.79
CA GLN A 292 -0.23 1.51 12.61
C GLN A 292 -0.56 0.19 11.91
N VAL A 293 0.30 -0.82 12.12
CA VAL A 293 0.14 -2.17 11.56
C VAL A 293 0.07 -3.16 12.71
N VAL A 294 -0.88 -4.08 12.64
CA VAL A 294 -1.07 -5.16 13.61
C VAL A 294 -1.15 -6.47 12.85
N TYR A 295 -0.43 -7.48 13.34
CA TYR A 295 -0.40 -8.82 12.78
C TYR A 295 -1.21 -9.76 13.67
N GLY A 296 -2.24 -10.36 13.09
CA GLY A 296 -2.97 -11.47 13.69
C GLY A 296 -2.23 -12.77 13.38
N LEU A 297 -1.68 -13.39 14.42
CA LEU A 297 -0.97 -14.66 14.36
C LEU A 297 -1.85 -15.80 14.81
N GLY A 298 -1.59 -16.97 14.23
CA GLY A 298 -2.22 -18.24 14.56
C GLY A 298 -1.20 -19.36 14.72
N PRO A 299 -1.60 -20.49 15.33
CA PRO A 299 -0.80 -21.71 15.33
C PRO A 299 -0.50 -22.19 13.90
N VAL A 300 0.64 -22.85 13.73
CA VAL A 300 1.03 -23.47 12.44
C VAL A 300 -0.03 -24.50 12.02
N GLY A 301 -0.48 -24.42 10.77
CA GLY A 301 -1.51 -25.31 10.21
C GLY A 301 -2.95 -24.99 10.65
N SER A 302 -3.18 -23.86 11.33
CA SER A 302 -4.53 -23.38 11.67
C SER A 302 -4.89 -22.12 10.88
N THR A 303 -6.19 -21.89 10.68
CA THR A 303 -6.74 -20.63 10.14
C THR A 303 -7.17 -19.65 11.24
N GLU A 304 -7.04 -20.05 12.50
CA GLU A 304 -7.45 -19.25 13.65
C GLU A 304 -6.42 -18.17 13.98
N VAL A 305 -6.91 -17.05 14.50
CA VAL A 305 -6.07 -15.97 15.05
C VAL A 305 -6.18 -16.03 16.57
N ASN A 306 -5.06 -16.17 17.26
CA ASN A 306 -5.02 -16.26 18.72
C ASN A 306 -4.12 -15.19 19.37
N LEU A 307 -3.29 -14.50 18.59
CA LEU A 307 -2.38 -13.46 19.09
C LEU A 307 -2.37 -12.27 18.14
N HIS A 308 -2.36 -11.06 18.70
CA HIS A 308 -2.18 -9.82 17.94
C HIS A 308 -0.92 -9.10 18.43
N GLN A 309 -0.07 -8.68 17.50
CA GLN A 309 1.19 -7.98 17.83
C GLN A 309 1.56 -6.92 16.79
N ALA A 310 2.36 -5.93 17.19
CA ALA A 310 2.73 -4.79 16.35
C ALA A 310 3.92 -5.03 15.41
N ALA A 311 4.57 -6.20 15.50
CA ALA A 311 5.68 -6.60 14.66
C ALA A 311 5.41 -7.98 14.04
N PRO A 312 5.83 -8.25 12.79
CA PRO A 312 5.67 -9.57 12.21
C PRO A 312 6.70 -10.55 12.81
N PRO A 313 6.50 -11.88 12.65
CA PRO A 313 7.52 -12.87 12.98
C PRO A 313 8.84 -12.60 12.25
N ALA A 314 9.95 -13.04 12.85
CA ALA A 314 11.29 -12.65 12.39
C ALA A 314 11.72 -13.31 11.07
N THR A 315 11.25 -14.54 10.80
CA THR A 315 11.69 -15.32 9.64
C THR A 315 10.61 -15.44 8.57
N ALA A 316 11.02 -15.61 7.31
CA ALA A 316 10.09 -15.82 6.20
C ALA A 316 9.23 -17.08 6.38
N LYS A 317 9.77 -18.12 7.04
CA LYS A 317 9.02 -19.34 7.35
C LYS A 317 7.92 -19.05 8.37
N ASP A 318 8.26 -18.43 9.49
CA ASP A 318 7.29 -18.12 10.54
C ASP A 318 6.19 -17.17 10.03
N ILE A 319 6.53 -16.19 9.19
CA ILE A 319 5.55 -15.32 8.55
C ILE A 319 4.53 -16.14 7.74
N ARG A 320 4.99 -17.08 6.92
CA ARG A 320 4.10 -17.93 6.10
C ARG A 320 3.25 -18.87 6.93
N GLU A 321 3.80 -19.40 8.02
CA GLU A 321 3.11 -20.41 8.81
C GLU A 321 2.15 -19.81 9.85
N GLN A 322 2.46 -18.61 10.36
CA GLN A 322 1.77 -18.01 11.51
C GLN A 322 0.96 -16.76 11.20
N VAL A 323 1.30 -15.96 10.18
CA VAL A 323 0.53 -14.73 9.88
C VAL A 323 -0.77 -15.10 9.16
N LYS A 324 -1.91 -14.89 9.83
CA LYS A 324 -3.24 -15.17 9.29
C LYS A 324 -4.01 -13.91 8.93
N GLU A 325 -3.65 -12.79 9.55
CA GLU A 325 -4.33 -11.51 9.35
C GLU A 325 -3.35 -10.34 9.47
N ILE A 326 -3.55 -9.32 8.64
CA ILE A 326 -2.85 -8.04 8.72
C ILE A 326 -3.92 -6.96 8.86
N ARG A 327 -3.84 -6.20 9.95
CA ARG A 327 -4.71 -5.06 10.22
C ARG A 327 -3.92 -3.77 10.09
N LEU A 328 -4.51 -2.80 9.40
CA LEU A 328 -3.95 -1.48 9.23
C LEU A 328 -4.91 -0.45 9.81
N TYR A 329 -4.37 0.46 10.61
CA TYR A 329 -5.12 1.55 11.23
C TYR A 329 -4.50 2.86 10.76
N ILE A 330 -5.26 3.68 10.04
CA ILE A 330 -4.78 4.95 9.51
C ILE A 330 -5.62 6.08 10.09
N LEU A 331 -4.97 6.98 10.83
CA LEU A 331 -5.60 8.20 11.33
C LEU A 331 -5.36 9.34 10.35
N ALA A 332 -6.43 9.89 9.78
CA ALA A 332 -6.37 11.05 8.90
C ALA A 332 -7.55 11.98 9.16
N HIS A 333 -7.54 13.18 8.59
CA HIS A 333 -8.72 14.04 8.61
C HIS A 333 -9.24 14.31 7.20
N THR A 334 -10.52 14.65 7.11
CA THR A 334 -11.19 14.92 5.84
C THR A 334 -11.60 16.38 5.72
N GLY A 335 -11.48 16.93 4.51
CA GLY A 335 -11.84 18.32 4.23
C GLY A 335 -10.90 19.34 4.85
N ARG A 336 -11.34 20.61 4.84
CA ARG A 336 -10.61 21.76 5.39
C ARG A 336 -10.97 21.99 6.85
N LYS A 337 -10.16 22.80 7.54
CA LYS A 337 -10.45 23.32 8.87
C LYS A 337 -11.85 23.97 8.90
N ASP A 338 -12.68 23.51 9.84
CA ASP A 338 -14.04 24.00 10.08
C ASP A 338 -14.08 24.60 11.49
N SER A 339 -14.05 25.93 11.57
CA SER A 339 -14.04 26.66 12.85
C SER A 339 -15.33 26.47 13.66
N GLY A 340 -16.43 26.04 13.02
CA GLY A 340 -17.68 25.72 13.71
C GLY A 340 -17.73 24.29 14.24
N TYR A 341 -16.76 23.45 13.87
CA TYR A 341 -16.68 22.06 14.32
C TYR A 341 -15.73 21.91 15.50
N THR A 342 -16.09 21.02 16.44
CA THR A 342 -15.23 20.61 17.56
C THR A 342 -15.20 19.08 17.63
N HIS A 343 -14.02 18.50 17.43
CA HIS A 343 -13.80 17.06 17.51
C HIS A 343 -13.95 16.59 18.98
N PRO A 344 -14.68 15.50 19.24
CA PRO A 344 -15.13 15.15 20.59
C PRO A 344 -14.03 14.62 21.52
N SER A 345 -12.95 14.06 20.99
CA SER A 345 -11.89 13.45 21.81
C SER A 345 -10.50 13.94 21.41
N ARG A 346 -9.66 14.23 22.39
CA ARG A 346 -8.23 14.53 22.18
C ARG A 346 -7.41 13.28 21.89
N GLN A 347 -7.77 12.17 22.52
CA GLN A 347 -7.08 10.89 22.39
C GLN A 347 -7.81 10.03 21.35
N VAL A 348 -7.08 9.53 20.37
CA VAL A 348 -7.58 8.59 19.37
C VAL A 348 -6.74 7.33 19.42
N VAL A 349 -7.36 6.18 19.61
CA VAL A 349 -6.65 4.90 19.55
C VAL A 349 -6.41 4.56 18.07
N VAL A 350 -5.14 4.51 17.65
CA VAL A 350 -4.72 4.08 16.33
C VAL A 350 -4.22 2.64 16.47
N GLY A 351 -5.15 1.71 16.37
CA GLY A 351 -4.97 0.32 16.77
C GLY A 351 -6.27 -0.24 17.35
N GLU A 352 -6.15 -1.32 18.10
CA GLU A 352 -7.29 -1.99 18.73
C GLU A 352 -6.87 -2.65 20.05
N ASP A 353 -7.80 -2.76 21.00
CA ASP A 353 -7.61 -3.49 22.25
C ASP A 353 -8.11 -4.92 22.08
N PHE A 354 -7.23 -5.89 22.35
CA PHE A 354 -7.53 -7.32 22.22
C PHE A 354 -7.74 -7.99 23.58
N GLY A 355 -8.21 -7.26 24.59
CA GLY A 355 -8.54 -7.80 25.93
C GLY A 355 -7.33 -8.03 26.83
N GLY A 356 -6.16 -7.54 26.42
CA GLY A 356 -4.91 -7.57 27.16
C GLY A 356 -4.07 -6.30 26.99
N GLY A 357 -4.63 -5.28 26.34
CA GLY A 357 -3.95 -4.03 26.02
C GLY A 357 -4.12 -3.64 24.55
N VAL A 358 -3.89 -2.34 24.28
CA VAL A 358 -3.93 -1.78 22.93
C VAL A 358 -2.70 -2.25 22.14
N VAL A 359 -2.94 -2.86 20.99
CA VAL A 359 -1.90 -3.13 19.99
C VAL A 359 -1.99 -2.02 18.92
N GLY A 360 -0.92 -1.21 18.83
CA GLY A 360 -0.92 0.06 18.11
C GLY A 360 -0.46 1.17 19.06
N ARG A 361 -1.16 2.31 19.09
CA ARG A 361 -0.92 3.38 20.09
C ARG A 361 -2.13 4.26 20.37
N SER A 362 -2.14 4.93 21.53
CA SER A 362 -3.00 6.09 21.76
C SER A 362 -2.34 7.34 21.19
N PHE A 363 -3.01 8.01 20.27
CA PHE A 363 -2.54 9.21 19.60
C PHE A 363 -3.16 10.46 20.23
N ASP A 364 -2.31 11.35 20.73
CA ASP A 364 -2.72 12.62 21.32
C ASP A 364 -2.73 13.73 20.27
N LEU A 365 -3.92 14.09 19.79
CA LEU A 365 -4.09 15.11 18.76
C LEU A 365 -3.52 16.47 19.19
N GLN A 366 -3.65 16.86 20.46
CA GLN A 366 -3.16 18.16 20.91
C GLN A 366 -1.64 18.22 20.97
N ASN A 367 -1.00 17.17 21.49
CA ASN A 367 0.45 17.15 21.66
C ASN A 367 1.17 16.95 20.32
N VAL A 368 0.58 16.22 19.37
CA VAL A 368 1.23 15.90 18.09
C VAL A 368 0.84 16.88 16.99
N ILE A 369 -0.44 17.20 16.82
CA ILE A 369 -0.92 18.12 15.77
C ILE A 369 -0.78 19.58 16.18
N GLY A 370 -0.92 19.88 17.47
CA GLY A 370 -0.87 21.24 18.00
C GLY A 370 -2.24 21.90 18.09
N THR A 371 -2.29 23.21 18.27
CA THR A 371 -3.53 23.95 18.52
C THR A 371 -4.46 23.97 17.30
N GLY A 372 -5.78 23.98 17.55
CA GLY A 372 -6.79 23.98 16.48
C GLY A 372 -7.09 22.61 15.86
N TRP A 373 -6.50 21.53 16.38
CA TRP A 373 -6.81 20.14 15.98
C TRP A 373 -8.31 19.81 16.07
N GLN A 374 -9.04 20.44 17.00
CA GLN A 374 -10.47 20.23 17.22
C GLN A 374 -11.32 20.62 16.00
N ASN A 375 -10.83 21.56 15.18
CA ASN A 375 -11.55 22.06 14.02
C ASN A 375 -11.36 21.18 12.76
N TYR A 376 -10.75 20.01 12.91
CA TYR A 376 -10.58 19.03 11.83
C TYR A 376 -11.39 17.78 12.11
N ARG A 377 -11.97 17.20 11.05
CA ARG A 377 -12.77 15.97 11.14
C ARG A 377 -11.88 14.75 11.01
N TRP A 378 -11.29 14.34 12.13
CA TRP A 378 -10.49 13.13 12.21
C TRP A 378 -11.33 11.87 12.02
N LYS A 379 -10.81 10.93 11.23
CA LYS A 379 -11.38 9.61 10.96
C LYS A 379 -10.28 8.57 11.11
N LEU A 380 -10.62 7.44 11.71
CA LEU A 380 -9.79 6.24 11.76
C LEU A 380 -10.28 5.29 10.68
N TYR A 381 -9.41 4.96 9.73
CA TYR A 381 -9.65 3.92 8.74
C TYR A 381 -9.04 2.61 9.24
N SER A 382 -9.86 1.58 9.34
CA SER A 382 -9.46 0.23 9.74
C SER A 382 -9.58 -0.71 8.54
N ILE A 383 -8.46 -1.29 8.12
CA ILE A 383 -8.39 -2.27 7.04
C ILE A 383 -7.97 -3.60 7.65
N VAL A 384 -8.80 -4.61 7.53
CA VAL A 384 -8.51 -5.96 8.00
C VAL A 384 -8.42 -6.88 6.80
N VAL A 385 -7.25 -7.50 6.62
CA VAL A 385 -6.96 -8.31 5.44
C VAL A 385 -6.39 -9.66 5.85
N ARG A 386 -6.89 -10.70 5.20
CA ARG A 386 -6.36 -12.06 5.26
C ARG A 386 -5.54 -12.34 3.99
N PRO A 387 -4.20 -12.41 4.06
CA PRO A 387 -3.36 -12.63 2.89
C PRO A 387 -3.61 -14.02 2.30
N GLN A 388 -3.97 -14.08 1.02
CA GLN A 388 -4.41 -15.34 0.39
C GLN A 388 -3.31 -16.40 0.29
N ASN A 389 -2.04 -15.98 0.34
CA ASN A 389 -0.89 -16.85 0.12
C ASN A 389 -0.13 -17.19 1.42
N LEU A 390 -0.56 -16.65 2.56
CA LEU A 390 0.03 -16.93 3.88
C LEU A 390 -0.92 -17.75 4.77
N ILE A 391 -2.17 -17.92 4.36
CA ILE A 391 -3.13 -18.80 5.03
C ILE A 391 -3.09 -20.13 4.31
N GLN A 392 -2.16 -20.98 4.73
CA GLN A 392 -2.10 -22.39 4.35
C GLN A 392 -2.08 -23.26 5.60
#